data_AF-A0A7M2QMB2-F1
#
_entry.id   AF-A0A7M2QMB2-F1
#
_cell.length_a   1.000
_cell.length_b   1.000
_cell.length_c   1.000
_cell.angle_alpha   90.00
_cell.angle_beta   90.00
_cell.angle_gamma   90.00
#
_symmetry.space_group_name_H-M   'P 1'
#
loop_
_entity.id
_entity.type
_entity.pdbx_description
1 polymer ?
#
loop_
_entity_poly.entity_id
_entity_poly.type
_entity_poly.pdbx_seq_one_letter_code
_entity_poly.pdbx_strand_id
1 'polypeptide(L)' 'MAFITPTRDDVRNYSNDLSLDLTSADAARTIMKHHLTLSNQEYRVSDDELIDLEDCIEYLIDSLLTESS' A
#
# COMPACT_ATOMS: atom_id res chain seq x y z
N MET A 1 0.87 -18.25 -7.18
CA MET A 1 0.13 -17.80 -5.98
C MET A 1 -0.50 -16.49 -6.35
N ALA A 2 -1.79 -16.27 -6.10
CA ALA A 2 -2.38 -14.96 -6.37
C ALA A 2 -1.87 -13.98 -5.32
N PHE A 3 -1.34 -12.87 -5.78
CA PHE A 3 -0.94 -11.75 -4.95
C PHE A 3 -2.17 -11.13 -4.29
N ILE A 4 -2.05 -10.74 -3.02
CA ILE A 4 -3.17 -10.16 -2.27
C ILE A 4 -3.01 -8.65 -2.36
N THR A 5 -3.96 -7.99 -2.99
CA THR A 5 -3.98 -6.53 -3.02
C THR A 5 -4.58 -5.99 -1.70
N PRO A 6 -3.98 -4.94 -1.11
CA PRO A 6 -4.55 -4.30 0.07
C PRO A 6 -5.85 -3.59 -0.28
N THR A 7 -6.73 -3.46 0.70
CA THR A 7 -7.96 -2.67 0.61
C THR A 7 -7.76 -1.24 1.14
N ARG A 8 -8.75 -0.37 0.97
CA ARG A 8 -8.73 0.99 1.57
C ARG A 8 -8.60 0.95 3.10
N ASP A 9 -9.24 -0.02 3.75
CA ASP A 9 -9.18 -0.17 5.21
C ASP A 9 -7.77 -0.60 5.63
N ASP A 10 -7.15 -1.51 4.87
CA ASP A 10 -5.76 -1.90 5.08
C ASP A 10 -4.82 -0.68 4.96
N VAL A 11 -4.93 0.11 3.89
CA VAL A 11 -4.11 1.33 3.69
C VAL A 11 -4.27 2.30 4.85
N ARG A 12 -5.49 2.50 5.35
CA ARG A 12 -5.74 3.35 6.53
C ARG A 12 -5.14 2.74 7.80
N ASN A 13 -5.28 1.44 8.02
CA ASN A 13 -4.72 0.78 9.21
C ASN A 13 -3.19 0.83 9.19
N TYR A 14 -2.57 0.55 8.05
CA TYR A 14 -1.13 0.62 7.86
C TYR A 14 -0.60 2.04 8.04
N SER A 15 -1.31 3.05 7.53
CA SER A 15 -0.89 4.44 7.73
C SER A 15 -0.95 4.85 9.21
N ASN A 16 -1.95 4.38 9.96
CA ASN A 16 -2.04 4.63 11.39
C ASN A 16 -0.96 3.88 12.19
N ASP A 17 -0.72 2.60 11.88
CA ASP A 17 0.30 1.77 12.55
C ASP A 17 1.71 2.35 12.35
N LEU A 18 1.99 2.81 11.13
CA LEU A 18 3.26 3.43 10.77
C LEU A 18 3.35 4.91 11.15
N SER A 19 2.27 5.51 11.66
CA SER A 19 2.14 6.96 11.85
C SER A 19 2.55 7.75 10.59
N LEU A 20 2.16 7.23 9.42
CA LEU A 20 2.58 7.69 8.10
C LEU A 20 1.60 8.74 7.56
N ASP A 21 2.16 9.83 7.04
CA ASP A 21 1.38 10.82 6.31
C ASP A 21 1.08 10.36 4.89
N LEU A 22 -0.20 10.20 4.57
CA LEU A 22 -0.66 9.72 3.27
C LEU A 22 -0.45 10.73 2.13
N THR A 23 -0.15 11.99 2.42
CA THR A 23 0.17 12.99 1.39
C THR A 23 1.63 12.96 0.95
N SER A 24 2.46 12.16 1.64
CA SER A 24 3.86 11.96 1.31
C SER A 24 4.03 11.16 0.02
N ALA A 25 4.96 11.58 -0.83
CA ALA A 25 5.31 10.88 -2.08
C ALA A 25 5.86 9.46 -1.86
N ASP A 26 6.34 9.13 -0.66
CA ASP A 26 6.82 7.77 -0.33
C ASP A 26 5.75 6.92 0.39
N ALA A 27 4.54 7.46 0.58
CA ALA A 27 3.51 6.79 1.37
C ALA A 27 3.11 5.44 0.77
N ALA A 28 2.87 5.40 -0.54
CA ALA A 28 2.49 4.17 -1.23
C ALA A 28 3.57 3.10 -1.13
N ARG A 29 4.82 3.47 -1.38
CA ARG A 29 5.97 2.57 -1.29
C ARG A 29 6.20 2.02 0.12
N THR A 30 6.02 2.87 1.14
CA THR A 30 6.15 2.46 2.54
C THR A 30 5.03 1.49 2.93
N ILE A 31 3.79 1.77 2.52
CA ILE A 31 2.64 0.88 2.76
C ILE A 31 2.80 -0.45 2.00
N MET A 32 3.29 -0.41 0.76
CA MET A 32 3.59 -1.60 -0.05
C MET A 32 4.52 -2.55 0.68
N LYS A 33 5.66 -2.06 1.17
CA LYS A 33 6.64 -2.86 1.92
C LYS A 33 6.06 -3.42 3.21
N HIS A 34 5.26 -2.62 3.92
CA HIS A 34 4.61 -3.07 5.15
C HIS A 34 3.60 -4.19 4.87
N HIS A 35 2.77 -4.03 3.85
CA HIS A 35 1.83 -5.06 3.41
C HIS A 35 2.53 -6.36 3.01
N LEU A 36 3.62 -6.27 2.23
CA LEU A 36 4.42 -7.43 1.82
C LEU A 36 5.03 -8.18 3.01
N THR A 37 5.48 -7.44 4.02
CA THR A 37 6.02 -8.00 5.27
C THR A 37 4.92 -8.76 6.03
N LEU A 38 3.74 -8.15 6.22
CA LEU A 38 2.61 -8.77 6.92
C LEU A 38 2.08 -10.02 6.19
N SER A 39 2.05 -9.98 4.86
CA SER A 39 1.59 -11.09 4.02
C SER A 39 2.66 -12.16 3.80
N ASN A 40 3.89 -11.98 4.33
CA ASN A 40 5.04 -12.86 4.12
C ASN A 40 5.35 -13.09 2.62
N GLN A 41 5.23 -12.01 1.85
CA GLN A 41 5.36 -11.98 0.38
C GLN A 41 6.57 -11.16 -0.09
N GLU A 42 7.36 -10.57 0.81
CA GLU A 42 8.48 -9.68 0.47
C GLU A 42 9.50 -10.25 -0.54
N TYR A 43 9.67 -11.59 -0.59
CA TYR A 43 10.57 -12.29 -1.53
C TYR A 43 9.84 -13.12 -2.60
N ARG A 44 8.52 -13.03 -2.67
CA ARG A 44 7.67 -13.87 -3.55
C ARG A 44 7.08 -13.11 -4.73
N VAL A 45 7.32 -11.80 -4.78
CA VAL A 45 6.71 -10.86 -5.72
C VAL A 45 7.79 -10.38 -6.68
N SER A 46 7.51 -10.44 -7.97
CA SER A 46 8.41 -10.01 -9.03
C SER A 46 8.45 -8.48 -9.12
N ASP A 47 9.49 -7.88 -9.71
CA ASP A 47 9.56 -6.42 -9.85
C ASP A 47 8.35 -5.80 -10.57
N ASP A 48 7.82 -6.45 -11.62
CA ASP A 48 6.61 -5.98 -12.31
C ASP A 48 5.38 -5.98 -11.37
N GLU A 49 5.24 -7.01 -10.54
CA GLU A 49 4.14 -7.12 -9.57
C GLU A 49 4.30 -6.11 -8.41
N LEU A 50 5.53 -5.70 -8.08
CA LEU A 50 5.78 -4.63 -7.12
C LEU A 50 5.32 -3.28 -7.66
N ILE A 51 5.59 -2.99 -8.93
CA ILE A 51 5.13 -1.76 -9.59
C ILE A 51 3.60 -1.74 -9.62
N ASP A 52 2.96 -2.83 -10.03
CA ASP A 52 1.50 -2.94 -10.03
C ASP A 52 0.90 -2.76 -8.62
N LEU A 53 1.56 -3.27 -7.56
CA LEU A 53 1.11 -3.06 -6.19
C LEU A 53 1.25 -1.60 -5.76
N GLU A 54 2.38 -0.97 -6.06
CA GLU A 54 2.65 0.43 -5.71
C GLU A 54 1.58 1.33 -6.33
N ASP A 55 1.31 1.17 -7.64
CA ASP A 55 0.26 1.89 -8.36
C ASP A 55 -1.14 1.65 -7.74
N CYS A 56 -1.45 0.40 -7.35
CA CYS A 56 -2.71 0.08 -6.68
C CYS A 56 -2.85 0.82 -5.34
N ILE A 57 -1.78 0.89 -4.56
CA ILE A 57 -1.78 1.59 -3.26
C ILE A 57 -1.90 3.10 -3.48
N GLU A 58 -1.18 3.67 -4.45
CA GLU A 58 -1.32 5.09 -4.82
C GLU A 58 -2.78 5.44 -5.14
N TYR A 59 -3.45 4.61 -5.94
CA TYR A 59 -4.87 4.79 -6.25
C TYR A 59 -5.76 4.74 -4.99
N LEU A 60 -5.48 3.83 -4.06
CA LEU A 60 -6.24 3.73 -2.81
C LEU A 60 -6.02 4.94 -1.91
N ILE A 61 -4.79 5.45 -1.84
CA ILE A 61 -4.44 6.68 -1.11
C ILE A 61 -5.17 7.88 -1.70
N ASP A 62 -5.10 8.08 -3.01
CA ASP A 62 -5.79 9.18 -3.70
C ASP A 62 -7.30 9.15 -3.42
N SER A 63 -7.90 7.96 -3.48
CA SER A 63 -9.31 7.81 -3.15
C SER A 63 -9.62 8.15 -1.69
N LEU A 64 -8.75 7.79 -0.74
CA LEU A 64 -8.93 8.11 0.68
C LEU A 64 -8.83 9.62 0.94
N LEU A 65 -7.91 10.31 0.25
CA LEU A 65 -7.72 11.75 0.36
C LEU A 65 -8.88 12.53 -0.29
N THR A 66 -9.38 12.04 -1.42
CA THR A 66 -10.52 12.65 -2.14
C THR A 66 -11.84 12.47 -1.38
N GLU A 67 -12.09 11.32 -0.74
CA GLU A 67 -13.27 11.11 0.12
C GLU A 67 -13.23 11.93 1.42
N SER A 68 -12.04 12.38 1.84
CA SER A 68 -11.85 13.18 3.06
C SER A 68 -11.95 14.69 2.82
N SER A 69 -12.17 15.13 1.57
CA SER A 69 -12.30 16.54 1.16
C SER A 69 -13.76 16.95 0.97
#